data_AF-A0A6P0DSD7-F1
#
_entry.id   AF-A0A6P0DSD7-F1
#
_cell.length_a   1.000
_cell.length_b   1.000
_cell.length_c   1.000
_cell.angle_alpha   90.00
_cell.angle_beta   90.00
_cell.angle_gamma   90.00
#
_symmetry.space_group_name_H-M   'P 1'
#
loop_
_entity.id
_entity.type
_entity.pdbx_description
1 polymer ?
#
loop_
_entity_poly.entity_id
_entity_poly.type
_entity_poly.pdbx_seq_one_letter_code
_entity_poly.pdbx_strand_id
1 'polypeptide(L)'
;FWYKWVGDIGITGADKGAGGKYLLLPPGFKGDIPPGYHVLRPSTFGNYLVFRAFVVDGSTQPGVDSVKKNLRIYPLDEAVNPPPMKFVNASGTPSNFVAPGDYSFWNLLNQVIQEEPADGSDPTTLGLFASIGIVKGRPFNPD
;
A
#
# COMPACT_ATOMS: atom_id res chain seq x y z
N PHE A 1 1.82 -0.99 -8.29
CA PHE A 1 0.72 -0.17 -7.75
C PHE A 1 0.79 1.26 -8.26
N TRP A 2 -0.34 1.97 -8.34
CA TRP A 2 -0.49 3.23 -9.12
C TRP A 2 -0.62 4.51 -8.27
N TYR A 3 -0.33 4.45 -6.97
CA TYR A 3 -0.51 5.57 -6.02
C TYR A 3 -1.90 6.23 -6.06
N LYS A 4 -2.92 5.49 -6.51
CA LYS A 4 -4.31 5.94 -6.46
C LYS A 4 -4.75 6.01 -5.01
N TRP A 5 -5.49 7.06 -4.67
CA TRP A 5 -6.10 7.18 -3.36
C TRP A 5 -7.11 6.06 -3.14
N VAL A 6 -7.04 5.43 -1.97
CA VAL A 6 -7.94 4.34 -1.55
C VAL A 6 -8.82 4.79 -0.37
N GLY A 7 -8.24 5.53 0.56
CA GLY A 7 -8.92 6.04 1.74
C GLY A 7 -7.95 6.65 2.73
N ASP A 8 -8.50 7.42 3.67
CA ASP A 8 -7.75 8.08 4.73
C ASP A 8 -7.91 7.34 6.07
N ILE A 9 -6.91 7.50 6.94
CA ILE A 9 -6.90 7.04 8.34
C ILE A 9 -6.59 8.20 9.28
N GLY A 10 -7.07 8.12 10.52
CA GLY A 10 -6.92 9.20 11.50
C GLY A 10 -7.94 10.31 11.29
N ILE A 11 -7.53 11.57 11.52
CA ILE A 11 -8.43 12.74 11.60
C ILE A 11 -9.30 12.91 10.34
N THR A 12 -8.75 12.67 9.15
CA THR A 12 -9.50 12.77 7.88
C THR A 12 -10.12 11.45 7.43
N GLY A 13 -9.82 10.35 8.13
CA GLY A 13 -10.35 9.04 7.86
C GLY A 13 -11.76 8.82 8.41
N ALA A 14 -12.33 7.67 8.06
CA ALA A 14 -13.60 7.21 8.60
C ALA A 14 -13.60 7.09 10.15
N ASP A 15 -12.43 6.88 10.75
CA ASP A 15 -12.25 6.84 12.21
C ASP A 15 -12.28 8.21 12.91
N LYS A 16 -12.16 9.32 12.16
CA LYS A 16 -12.19 10.71 12.68
C LYS A 16 -11.21 10.98 13.84
N GLY A 17 -10.10 10.27 13.88
CA GLY A 17 -9.08 10.36 14.92
C GLY A 17 -9.37 9.55 16.20
N ALA A 18 -10.51 8.87 16.28
CA ALA A 18 -10.83 8.00 17.41
C ALA A 18 -10.15 6.61 17.31
N GLY A 19 -9.56 6.29 16.15
CA GLY A 19 -9.06 4.97 15.84
C GLY A 19 -10.17 4.02 15.39
N GLY A 20 -9.80 3.00 14.62
CA GLY A 20 -10.77 2.06 14.04
C GLY A 20 -10.08 0.89 13.37
N LYS A 21 -10.88 -0.10 12.98
CA LYS A 21 -10.39 -1.24 12.19
C LYS A 21 -10.65 -0.96 10.71
N TYR A 22 -9.62 -1.01 9.90
CA TYR A 22 -9.73 -0.89 8.46
C TYR A 22 -9.46 -2.24 7.82
N LEU A 23 -10.29 -2.63 6.86
CA LEU A 23 -10.15 -3.88 6.13
C LEU A 23 -9.85 -3.60 4.67
N LEU A 24 -8.61 -3.85 4.26
CA LEU A 24 -8.18 -3.74 2.86
C LEU A 24 -8.50 -5.06 2.17
N LEU A 25 -9.40 -5.03 1.21
CA LEU A 25 -9.80 -6.21 0.44
C LEU A 25 -9.12 -6.18 -0.93
N PRO A 26 -8.42 -7.26 -1.34
CA PRO A 26 -7.75 -7.28 -2.63
C PRO A 26 -8.75 -7.19 -3.79
N PRO A 27 -8.30 -6.73 -4.97
CA PRO A 27 -9.10 -6.77 -6.20
C PRO A 27 -9.76 -8.15 -6.40
N GLY A 28 -11.06 -8.16 -6.67
CA GLY A 28 -11.81 -9.39 -6.92
C GLY A 28 -12.17 -10.23 -5.69
N PHE A 29 -11.96 -9.75 -4.46
CA PHE A 29 -12.39 -10.46 -3.24
C PHE A 29 -13.91 -10.71 -3.22
N LYS A 30 -14.31 -11.98 -3.01
CA LYS A 30 -15.71 -12.44 -2.96
C LYS A 30 -16.11 -13.11 -1.63
N GLY A 31 -15.22 -13.09 -0.64
CA GLY A 31 -15.50 -13.68 0.66
C GLY A 31 -16.43 -12.82 1.52
N ASP A 32 -16.81 -13.37 2.67
CA ASP A 32 -17.59 -12.65 3.65
C ASP A 32 -16.79 -11.53 4.30
N ILE A 33 -17.47 -10.44 4.63
CA ILE A 33 -16.89 -9.26 5.25
C ILE A 33 -17.40 -9.19 6.68
N PRO A 34 -16.54 -9.38 7.70
CA PRO A 34 -16.98 -9.29 9.08
C PRO A 34 -17.41 -7.85 9.42
N PRO A 35 -18.39 -7.69 10.33
CA PRO A 35 -18.82 -6.37 10.76
C PRO A 35 -17.73 -5.66 11.58
N GLY A 36 -17.86 -4.33 11.73
CA GLY A 36 -16.98 -3.53 12.58
C GLY A 36 -15.68 -3.05 11.90
N TYR A 37 -15.62 -3.11 10.57
CA TYR A 37 -14.50 -2.60 9.77
C TYR A 37 -14.93 -1.47 8.85
N HIS A 38 -14.05 -0.49 8.66
CA HIS A 38 -14.07 0.42 7.52
C HIS A 38 -13.45 -0.28 6.32
N VAL A 39 -14.27 -0.67 5.35
CA VAL A 39 -13.82 -1.46 4.20
C VAL A 39 -13.18 -0.55 3.15
N LEU A 40 -11.96 -0.90 2.74
CA LEU A 40 -11.21 -0.26 1.67
C LEU A 40 -11.02 -1.24 0.51
N ARG A 41 -11.21 -0.76 -0.72
CA ARG A 41 -11.17 -1.58 -1.95
C ARG A 41 -10.19 -0.99 -2.96
N PRO A 42 -8.88 -1.22 -2.78
CA PRO A 42 -7.89 -0.83 -3.78
C PRO A 42 -8.12 -1.54 -5.12
N SER A 43 -7.76 -0.89 -6.22
CA SER A 43 -7.75 -1.49 -7.57
C SER A 43 -6.46 -2.28 -7.86
N THR A 44 -5.53 -2.36 -6.90
CA THR A 44 -4.23 -3.02 -6.98
C THR A 44 -3.96 -3.91 -5.76
N PHE A 45 -3.10 -4.90 -5.92
CA PHE A 45 -2.62 -5.72 -4.80
C PHE A 45 -1.61 -4.96 -3.95
N GLY A 46 -0.71 -4.22 -4.59
CA GLY A 46 0.23 -3.34 -3.90
C GLY A 46 -0.50 -2.13 -3.29
N ASN A 47 -0.23 -1.87 -2.01
CA ASN A 47 -0.81 -0.77 -1.24
C ASN A 47 0.27 -0.11 -0.39
N TYR A 48 0.14 1.20 -0.21
CA TYR A 48 1.08 1.97 0.60
C TYR A 48 0.32 2.72 1.71
N LEU A 49 0.56 2.32 2.96
CA LEU A 49 -0.01 2.96 4.13
C LEU A 49 1.00 3.95 4.70
N VAL A 50 0.65 5.22 4.70
CA VAL A 50 1.46 6.28 5.31
C VAL A 50 0.57 7.06 6.26
N PHE A 51 1.09 7.31 7.46
CA PHE A 51 0.47 8.23 8.40
C PHE A 51 1.55 8.96 9.19
N ARG A 52 1.15 10.06 9.84
CA ARG A 52 2.04 10.88 10.66
C ARG A 52 1.54 10.86 12.10
N ALA A 53 2.46 10.63 13.03
CA ALA A 53 2.24 10.93 14.43
C ALA A 53 2.70 12.37 14.71
N PHE A 54 2.02 13.06 15.62
CA PHE A 54 2.32 14.46 15.94
C PHE A 54 3.45 14.56 16.99
N VAL A 55 4.25 15.62 16.86
CA VAL A 55 5.26 16.01 17.85
C VAL A 55 4.56 16.61 19.06
N VAL A 56 5.01 16.26 20.25
CA VAL A 56 4.53 16.82 21.52
C VAL A 56 5.73 17.47 22.21
N ASP A 57 5.63 18.76 22.50
CA ASP A 57 6.68 19.55 23.15
C ASP A 57 8.08 19.40 22.50
N GLY A 58 8.11 19.36 21.17
CA GLY A 58 9.35 19.22 20.40
C GLY A 58 9.90 17.80 20.29
N SER A 59 9.25 16.80 20.90
CA SER A 59 9.67 15.39 20.84
C SER A 59 8.78 14.52 19.95
N THR A 60 9.40 13.63 19.17
CA THR A 60 8.71 12.58 18.39
C THR A 60 8.39 11.35 19.22
N GLN A 61 9.00 11.20 20.40
CA GLN A 61 8.92 10.00 21.23
C GLN A 61 7.47 9.64 21.61
N PRO A 62 6.61 10.59 22.05
CA PRO A 62 5.22 10.26 22.38
C PRO A 62 4.44 9.69 21.19
N GLY A 63 4.73 10.17 19.97
CA GLY A 63 4.14 9.64 18.74
C GLY A 63 4.61 8.21 18.46
N VAL A 64 5.90 7.94 18.59
CA VAL A 64 6.48 6.60 18.41
C VAL A 64 5.87 5.60 19.39
N ASP A 65 5.73 5.97 20.66
CA ASP A 65 5.18 5.11 21.69
C ASP A 65 3.70 4.82 21.48
N SER A 66 2.93 5.84 21.07
CA SER A 66 1.52 5.66 20.71
C SER A 66 1.35 4.68 19.54
N VAL A 67 2.16 4.81 18.50
CA VAL A 67 2.13 3.90 17.34
C VAL A 67 2.47 2.47 17.76
N LYS A 68 3.56 2.27 18.50
CA LYS A 68 3.95 0.93 18.97
C LYS A 68 2.88 0.29 19.84
N LYS A 69 2.23 1.08 20.68
CA LYS A 69 1.15 0.62 21.55
C LYS A 69 -0.09 0.21 20.76
N ASN A 70 -0.52 1.01 19.78
CA ASN A 70 -1.87 0.92 19.22
C ASN A 70 -1.94 0.35 17.79
N LEU A 71 -0.92 0.54 16.94
CA LEU A 71 -0.97 0.06 15.56
C LEU A 71 -0.91 -1.46 15.52
N ARG A 72 -1.84 -2.07 14.77
CA ARG A 72 -1.84 -3.50 14.45
C ARG A 72 -2.12 -3.67 12.97
N ILE A 73 -1.33 -4.50 12.29
CA ILE A 73 -1.48 -4.85 10.88
C ILE A 73 -1.30 -6.37 10.81
N TYR A 74 -2.33 -7.07 10.35
CA TYR A 74 -2.36 -8.53 10.31
C TYR A 74 -3.34 -9.03 9.24
N PRO A 75 -3.13 -10.26 8.71
CA PRO A 75 -4.11 -10.95 7.87
C PRO A 75 -5.46 -11.16 8.57
N LEU A 76 -6.56 -11.06 7.81
CA LEU A 76 -7.91 -11.14 8.38
C LEU A 76 -8.21 -12.45 9.12
N ASP A 77 -7.68 -13.56 8.62
CA ASP A 77 -7.80 -14.90 9.21
C ASP A 77 -7.08 -15.05 10.56
N GLU A 78 -6.15 -14.15 10.87
CA GLU A 78 -5.45 -14.10 12.16
C GLU A 78 -6.08 -13.11 13.16
N ALA A 79 -7.20 -12.47 12.82
CA ALA A 79 -7.80 -11.40 13.63
C ALA A 79 -8.18 -11.78 15.07
N VAL A 80 -8.43 -13.07 15.33
CA VAL A 80 -8.73 -13.60 16.67
C VAL A 80 -7.48 -13.63 17.56
N ASN A 81 -6.32 -13.93 16.98
CA ASN A 81 -5.03 -13.99 17.67
C ASN A 81 -3.93 -13.43 16.76
N PRO A 82 -3.86 -12.10 16.60
CA PRO A 82 -2.97 -11.49 15.64
C PRO A 82 -1.51 -11.66 16.07
N PRO A 83 -0.58 -11.86 15.13
CA PRO A 83 0.83 -12.00 15.45
C PRO A 83 1.38 -10.71 16.07
N PRO A 84 2.46 -10.81 16.87
CA PRO A 84 3.14 -9.63 17.41
C PRO A 84 3.64 -8.71 16.29
N MET A 85 3.36 -7.41 16.42
CA MET A 85 3.88 -6.41 15.49
C MET A 85 5.39 -6.31 15.57
N LYS A 86 6.05 -6.34 14.41
CA LYS A 86 7.47 -6.01 14.28
C LYS A 86 7.62 -4.58 13.77
N PHE A 87 8.22 -3.72 14.57
CA PHE A 87 8.57 -2.36 14.18
C PHE A 87 10.03 -2.30 13.75
N VAL A 88 10.29 -1.73 12.57
CA VAL A 88 11.64 -1.49 12.06
C VAL A 88 11.93 -0.01 12.12
N ASN A 89 13.02 0.39 12.78
CA ASN A 89 13.48 1.76 12.77
C ASN A 89 14.39 1.98 11.55
N ALA A 90 13.96 2.82 10.61
CA ALA A 90 14.73 3.19 9.44
C ALA A 90 15.37 4.59 9.54
N SER A 91 15.26 5.27 10.70
CA SER A 91 15.89 6.58 10.90
C SER A 91 17.40 6.50 10.72
N GLY A 92 17.95 7.42 9.92
CA GLY A 92 19.38 7.48 9.62
C GLY A 92 19.88 6.39 8.69
N THR A 93 19.02 5.49 8.21
CA THR A 93 19.39 4.51 7.16
C THR A 93 19.36 5.22 5.80
N PRO A 94 20.49 5.31 5.07
CA PRO A 94 20.49 5.87 3.73
C PRO A 94 19.59 5.04 2.81
N SER A 95 18.69 5.70 2.11
CA SER A 95 17.76 5.07 1.19
C SER A 95 17.43 6.01 0.04
N ASN A 96 17.29 5.47 -1.17
CA ASN A 96 16.84 6.21 -2.34
C ASN A 96 15.59 5.55 -2.90
N PHE A 97 14.48 6.32 -2.94
CA PHE A 97 13.20 5.89 -3.50
C PHE A 97 12.88 6.60 -4.82
N VAL A 98 13.84 7.33 -5.39
CA VAL A 98 13.73 7.93 -6.72
C VAL A 98 13.81 6.80 -7.74
N ALA A 99 12.84 6.76 -8.66
CA ALA A 99 12.84 5.81 -9.75
C ALA A 99 14.10 5.99 -10.63
N PRO A 100 14.66 4.91 -11.19
CA PRO A 100 15.82 5.02 -12.07
C PRO A 100 15.49 5.87 -13.30
N GLY A 101 16.44 6.70 -13.72
CA GLY A 101 16.36 7.51 -14.93
C GLY A 101 16.97 6.83 -16.16
N ASP A 102 17.37 5.58 -16.05
CA ASP A 102 17.97 4.77 -17.10
C ASP A 102 17.04 3.62 -17.52
N TYR A 103 17.57 2.71 -18.33
CA TYR A 103 16.82 1.59 -18.89
C TYR A 103 16.21 0.66 -17.82
N SER A 104 16.76 0.59 -16.61
CA SER A 104 16.21 -0.25 -15.54
C SER A 104 14.79 0.15 -15.14
N PHE A 105 14.36 1.38 -15.46
CA PHE A 105 12.97 1.82 -15.34
C PHE A 105 11.99 0.88 -16.04
N TRP A 106 12.29 0.44 -17.26
CA TRP A 106 11.38 -0.38 -18.05
C TRP A 106 11.19 -1.77 -17.44
N ASN A 107 12.24 -2.31 -16.82
CA ASN A 107 12.14 -3.57 -16.07
C ASN A 107 11.25 -3.42 -14.84
N LEU A 108 11.39 -2.32 -14.09
CA LEU A 108 10.52 -2.03 -12.94
C LEU A 108 9.07 -1.82 -13.37
N LEU A 109 8.84 -1.09 -14.47
CA LEU A 109 7.50 -0.90 -15.01
C LEU A 109 6.87 -2.23 -15.42
N ASN A 110 7.63 -3.09 -16.12
CA ASN A 110 7.16 -4.42 -16.47
C ASN A 110 6.83 -5.25 -15.22
N GLN A 111 7.71 -5.24 -14.21
CA GLN A 111 7.44 -5.93 -12.94
C GLN A 111 6.11 -5.49 -12.33
N VAL A 112 5.84 -4.18 -12.25
CA VAL A 112 4.57 -3.66 -11.74
C VAL A 112 3.38 -4.15 -12.58
N ILE A 113 3.49 -4.18 -13.91
CA ILE A 113 2.45 -4.70 -14.80
C ILE A 113 2.20 -6.20 -14.59
N GLN A 114 3.26 -6.97 -14.31
CA GLN A 114 3.12 -8.40 -14.04
C GLN A 114 2.45 -8.66 -12.67
N GLU A 115 2.80 -7.88 -11.65
CA GLU A 115 2.30 -8.06 -10.29
C GLU A 115 0.84 -7.61 -10.12
N GLU A 116 0.42 -6.53 -10.77
CA GLU A 116 -0.89 -5.91 -10.57
C GLU A 116 -2.00 -6.47 -11.44
N PRO A 117 -3.30 -6.27 -11.13
CA PRO A 117 -4.40 -6.64 -12.02
C PRO A 117 -4.26 -6.01 -13.41
N ALA A 118 -4.78 -6.70 -14.44
CA ALA A 118 -4.72 -6.23 -15.83
C ALA A 118 -5.44 -4.88 -16.04
N ASP A 119 -6.35 -4.54 -15.14
CA ASP A 119 -7.19 -3.34 -15.09
C ASP A 119 -6.80 -2.42 -13.92
N GLY A 120 -5.61 -2.57 -13.35
CA GLY A 120 -5.16 -1.77 -12.21
C GLY A 120 -5.01 -0.27 -12.51
N SER A 121 -4.69 0.08 -13.77
CA SER A 121 -4.64 1.47 -14.27
C SER A 121 -5.70 1.74 -15.33
N ASP A 122 -5.82 2.99 -15.75
CA ASP A 122 -6.66 3.35 -16.88
C ASP A 122 -6.20 2.69 -18.20
N PRO A 123 -7.12 2.36 -19.12
CA PRO A 123 -6.80 1.68 -20.37
C PRO A 123 -5.83 2.46 -21.27
N THR A 124 -5.83 3.80 -21.22
CA THR A 124 -4.97 4.63 -22.05
C THR A 124 -3.50 4.44 -21.66
N THR A 125 -3.19 4.58 -20.37
CA THR A 125 -1.84 4.33 -19.85
C THR A 125 -1.39 2.90 -20.10
N LEU A 126 -2.25 1.91 -19.87
CA LEU A 126 -1.93 0.50 -20.14
C LEU A 126 -1.70 0.22 -21.63
N GLY A 127 -2.46 0.87 -22.52
CA GLY A 127 -2.28 0.77 -23.96
C GLY A 127 -0.93 1.33 -24.43
N LEU A 128 -0.47 2.43 -23.82
CA LEU A 128 0.86 2.97 -24.09
C LEU A 128 1.97 2.00 -23.70
N PHE A 129 1.87 1.35 -22.53
CA PHE A 129 2.85 0.33 -22.12
C PHE A 129 2.80 -0.91 -23.02
N ALA A 130 1.61 -1.34 -23.43
CA ALA A 130 1.47 -2.45 -24.37
C ALA A 130 2.10 -2.13 -25.74
N SER A 131 2.05 -0.87 -26.18
CA SER A 131 2.64 -0.45 -27.47
C SER A 131 4.16 -0.59 -27.53
N ILE A 132 4.84 -0.60 -26.37
CA ILE A 132 6.27 -0.85 -26.24
C ILE A 132 6.59 -2.28 -25.77
N GLY A 133 5.62 -3.20 -25.84
CA GLY A 133 5.82 -4.62 -25.52
C GLY A 133 5.66 -4.99 -24.05
N ILE A 134 5.29 -4.05 -23.17
CA ILE A 134 5.04 -4.34 -21.74
C ILE A 134 3.58 -4.75 -21.57
N VAL A 135 3.33 -6.06 -21.44
CA VAL A 135 1.99 -6.66 -21.35
C VAL A 135 1.94 -7.68 -20.23
N LYS A 136 0.89 -7.63 -19.41
CA LYS A 136 0.68 -8.62 -18.34
C LYS A 136 0.65 -10.04 -18.90
N GLY A 137 1.34 -10.95 -18.22
CA GLY A 137 1.47 -12.36 -18.58
C GLY A 137 2.49 -12.63 -19.70
N ARG A 138 3.23 -11.62 -20.18
CA ARG A 138 4.24 -11.78 -21.23
C ARG A 138 5.61 -11.31 -20.74
N PRO A 139 6.70 -12.01 -21.09
CA PRO A 139 8.05 -11.48 -20.90
C PRO A 139 8.24 -10.17 -21.65
N PHE A 140 9.03 -9.25 -21.08
CA PHE A 140 9.44 -8.03 -21.74
C PHE A 140 10.83 -8.22 -22.35
N ASN A 141 10.87 -8.43 -23.67
CA ASN A 141 12.09 -8.64 -24.47
C ASN A 141 12.08 -7.65 -25.65
N PRO A 142 12.43 -6.37 -25.43
CA PRO A 142 12.53 -5.40 -26.50
C PRO A 142 13.74 -5.69 -27.41
N ASP A 143 13.65 -5.18 -28.64
CA ASP A 143 14.62 -5.31 -29.73
C ASP A 143 15.81 -4.34 -29.63
#